data_AF-A0A9X3F326-F1
#
_entry.id   AF-A0A9X3F326-F1
#
_cell.length_a   1.000
_cell.length_b   1.000
_cell.length_c   1.000
_cell.angle_alpha   90.00
_cell.angle_beta   90.00
_cell.angle_gamma   90.00
#
_symmetry.space_group_name_H-M   'P 1'
#
loop_
_entity.id
_entity.type
_entity.pdbx_description
1 polymer ?
#
loop_
_entity_poly.entity_id
_entity_poly.type
_entity_poly.pdbx_seq_one_letter_code
_entity_poly.pdbx_strand_id
1 'polypeptide(L)'
;MTNKESDLRIWQSFKGGNKAAFQKIYFEHYRFLYNYCRKFTNDTALVEDLIQDLFINILVRKDRLSDTDNIRLYLFRSVRRSLFKALNANQYKVTDLFDPVNPAFHFDESVDPNYGEDEDNNKTLKILFKSVNGLGERQKEMIYMKYFSGFNSKEIAEVLGVSYQTVRNTLCNALRNIRKDFEEDLPKGKMVVLFHFFKQISRY
;
A
#
# COMPACT_ATOMS: atom_id res chain seq x y z
N MET A 1 -2.39 17.27 18.36
CA MET A 1 -3.51 18.03 17.77
C MET A 1 -3.03 18.63 16.47
N THR A 2 -3.11 17.89 15.36
CA THR A 2 -2.69 18.37 14.03
C THR A 2 -3.90 18.98 13.33
N ASN A 3 -3.77 20.25 12.99
CA ASN A 3 -4.74 21.01 12.21
C ASN A 3 -4.86 20.36 10.81
N LYS A 4 -5.74 19.35 10.70
CA LYS A 4 -6.05 18.67 9.44
C LYS A 4 -6.90 19.62 8.60
N GLU A 5 -6.23 20.48 7.87
CA GLU A 5 -6.80 21.12 6.70
C GLU A 5 -7.43 20.02 5.85
N SER A 6 -8.71 20.15 5.50
CA SER A 6 -9.41 19.14 4.70
C SER A 6 -8.65 18.95 3.38
N ASP A 7 -8.38 17.70 3.00
CA ASP A 7 -7.76 17.33 1.71
C ASP A 7 -8.38 18.09 0.53
N LEU A 8 -9.70 18.30 0.56
CA LEU A 8 -10.42 19.11 -0.43
C LEU A 8 -9.89 20.54 -0.53
N ARG A 9 -9.61 21.21 0.60
CA ARG A 9 -9.05 22.57 0.63
C ARG A 9 -7.63 22.61 0.10
N ILE A 10 -6.79 21.64 0.50
CA ILE A 10 -5.41 21.53 0.00
C ILE A 10 -5.44 21.34 -1.52
N TRP A 11 -6.31 20.45 -2.00
CA TRP A 11 -6.48 20.18 -3.43
C TRP A 11 -6.96 21.40 -4.21
N GLN A 12 -7.99 22.09 -3.73
CA GLN A 12 -8.51 23.31 -4.36
C GLN A 12 -7.46 24.44 -4.38
N SER A 13 -6.70 24.61 -3.30
CA SER A 13 -5.58 25.57 -3.23
C SER A 13 -4.51 25.26 -4.28
N PHE A 14 -4.13 23.97 -4.40
CA PHE A 14 -3.24 23.50 -5.47
C PHE A 14 -3.79 23.81 -6.87
N LYS A 15 -5.06 23.48 -7.14
CA LYS A 15 -5.71 23.77 -8.44
C LYS A 15 -5.69 25.27 -8.75
N GLY A 16 -5.90 26.10 -7.72
CA GLY A 16 -5.79 27.57 -7.78
C GLY A 16 -4.38 28.11 -8.07
N GLY A 17 -3.36 27.24 -8.21
CA GLY A 17 -1.99 27.62 -8.55
C GLY A 17 -1.06 27.80 -7.36
N ASN A 18 -1.50 27.46 -6.14
CA ASN A 18 -0.67 27.56 -4.96
C ASN A 18 0.46 26.51 -4.97
N LYS A 19 1.70 26.96 -5.18
CA LYS A 19 2.90 26.12 -5.21
C LYS A 19 3.17 25.42 -3.87
N ALA A 20 2.87 26.07 -2.73
CA ALA A 20 3.07 25.48 -1.41
C ALA A 20 2.10 24.31 -1.16
N ALA A 21 0.86 24.42 -1.66
CA ALA A 21 -0.08 23.31 -1.61
C ALA A 21 0.41 22.11 -2.44
N PHE A 22 0.95 22.35 -3.64
CA PHE A 22 1.54 21.28 -4.45
C PHE A 22 2.75 20.62 -3.75
N GLN A 23 3.67 21.42 -3.20
CA GLN A 23 4.82 20.91 -2.45
C GLN A 23 4.39 20.04 -1.25
N LYS A 24 3.37 20.49 -0.50
CA LYS A 24 2.80 19.73 0.61
C LYS A 24 2.30 18.36 0.15
N ILE A 25 1.48 18.32 -0.91
CA ILE A 25 0.99 17.06 -1.50
C ILE A 25 2.16 16.16 -1.92
N TYR A 26 3.19 16.73 -2.56
CA TYR A 26 4.35 15.97 -3.00
C TYR A 26 5.10 15.32 -1.82
N PHE A 27 5.56 16.13 -0.87
CA PHE A 27 6.40 15.65 0.24
C PHE A 27 5.65 14.72 1.19
N GLU A 28 4.36 14.96 1.46
CA GLU A 28 3.55 14.11 2.33
C GLU A 28 3.30 12.72 1.74
N HIS A 29 3.30 12.58 0.41
CA HIS A 29 2.91 11.33 -0.25
C HIS A 29 4.04 10.58 -0.96
N TYR A 30 5.14 11.26 -1.30
CA TYR A 30 6.24 10.65 -2.06
C TYR A 30 6.75 9.34 -1.43
N ARG A 31 7.15 9.38 -0.16
CA ARG A 31 7.72 8.21 0.54
C ARG A 31 6.74 7.04 0.61
N PHE A 32 5.47 7.35 0.83
CA PHE A 32 4.40 6.37 0.86
C PHE A 32 4.20 5.67 -0.50
N LEU A 33 4.14 6.43 -1.59
CA LEU A 33 4.00 5.88 -2.94
C LEU A 33 5.25 5.09 -3.35
N TYR A 34 6.43 5.59 -3.01
CA TYR A 34 7.71 4.92 -3.25
C TYR A 34 7.76 3.56 -2.58
N ASN A 35 7.47 3.51 -1.27
CA ASN A 35 7.50 2.27 -0.51
C ASN A 35 6.53 1.22 -1.06
N TYR A 36 5.35 1.65 -1.52
CA TYR A 36 4.40 0.75 -2.17
C TYR A 36 4.91 0.21 -3.50
N CYS A 37 5.42 1.07 -4.40
CA CYS A 37 5.91 0.64 -5.71
C CYS A 37 7.11 -0.31 -5.59
N ARG A 38 7.98 -0.08 -4.60
CA ARG A 38 9.12 -0.95 -4.29
C ARG A 38 8.72 -2.36 -3.85
N LYS A 39 7.47 -2.60 -3.45
CA LYS A 39 6.97 -3.95 -3.19
C LYS A 39 6.79 -4.78 -4.47
N PHE A 40 6.73 -4.15 -5.64
CA PHE A 40 6.58 -4.86 -6.92
C PHE A 40 7.84 -4.88 -7.78
N THR A 41 8.81 -4.01 -7.51
CA THR A 41 10.04 -3.92 -8.30
C THR A 41 11.22 -3.40 -7.48
N ASN A 42 12.41 -3.92 -7.79
CA ASN A 42 13.67 -3.43 -7.25
C ASN A 42 14.29 -2.31 -8.07
N ASP A 43 13.76 -2.03 -9.26
CA ASP A 43 14.21 -0.93 -10.12
C ASP A 43 13.78 0.41 -9.49
N THR A 44 14.74 1.07 -8.84
CA THR A 44 14.50 2.35 -8.17
C THR A 44 14.27 3.48 -9.15
N ALA A 45 14.97 3.47 -10.29
CA ALA A 45 14.83 4.50 -11.31
C ALA A 45 13.41 4.47 -11.90
N LEU A 46 12.89 3.29 -12.22
CA LEU A 46 11.51 3.13 -12.67
C LEU A 46 10.50 3.69 -11.65
N VAL A 47 10.70 3.42 -10.35
CA VAL A 47 9.79 3.91 -9.31
C VAL A 47 9.84 5.44 -9.18
N GLU A 48 11.03 6.02 -9.22
CA GLU A 48 11.22 7.47 -9.15
C GLU A 48 10.58 8.16 -10.36
N ASP A 49 10.82 7.64 -11.56
CA ASP A 49 10.22 8.14 -12.80
C ASP A 49 8.69 8.06 -12.76
N LEU A 50 8.12 6.94 -12.32
CA LEU A 50 6.65 6.78 -12.21
C LEU A 50 6.02 7.80 -11.28
N ILE A 51 6.65 8.09 -10.14
CA ILE A 51 6.15 9.06 -9.17
C ILE A 51 6.34 10.48 -9.70
N GLN A 52 7.49 10.77 -10.30
CA GLN A 52 7.77 12.07 -10.89
C GLN A 52 6.78 12.38 -12.02
N ASP A 53 6.56 11.44 -12.94
CA ASP A 53 5.57 11.54 -14.01
C ASP A 53 4.16 11.73 -13.46
N LEU A 54 3.78 11.03 -12.39
CA LEU A 54 2.49 11.22 -11.74
C LEU A 54 2.32 12.68 -11.30
N PHE A 55 3.30 13.24 -10.58
CA PHE A 55 3.23 14.60 -10.07
C PHE A 55 3.31 15.67 -11.16
N ILE A 56 4.14 15.47 -12.20
CA ILE A 56 4.18 16.34 -13.38
C ILE A 56 2.84 16.33 -14.08
N ASN A 57 2.24 15.16 -14.32
CA ASN A 57 0.94 15.05 -14.98
C ASN A 57 -0.16 15.74 -14.17
N ILE A 58 -0.15 15.61 -12.84
CA ILE A 58 -1.09 16.30 -11.95
C ILE A 58 -0.91 17.82 -12.07
N LEU A 59 0.33 18.31 -12.02
CA LEU A 59 0.63 19.74 -12.11
C LEU A 59 0.21 20.35 -13.45
N VAL A 60 0.53 19.68 -14.57
CA VAL A 60 0.19 20.14 -15.93
C VAL A 60 -1.32 20.10 -16.18
N ARG A 61 -2.02 19.12 -15.60
CA ARG A 61 -3.47 18.91 -15.84
C ARG A 61 -4.35 19.48 -14.74
N LYS A 62 -3.81 20.23 -13.77
CA LYS A 62 -4.50 20.66 -12.55
C LYS A 62 -5.86 21.30 -12.79
N ASP A 63 -6.01 22.07 -13.88
CA ASP A 63 -7.25 22.78 -14.20
C ASP A 63 -8.36 21.85 -14.73
N ARG A 64 -8.00 20.63 -15.17
CA ARG A 64 -8.93 19.59 -15.65
C ARG A 64 -9.20 18.49 -14.63
N LEU A 65 -8.53 18.52 -13.48
CA LEU A 65 -8.73 17.52 -12.43
C LEU A 65 -10.06 17.76 -11.73
N SER A 66 -10.81 16.69 -11.47
CA SER A 66 -11.95 16.75 -10.55
C SER A 66 -11.47 17.09 -9.14
N ASP A 67 -12.37 17.60 -8.32
CA ASP A 67 -12.10 17.76 -6.89
C ASP A 67 -11.96 16.37 -6.24
N THR A 68 -11.14 16.29 -5.19
CA THR A 68 -10.99 15.09 -4.35
C THR A 68 -10.92 15.51 -2.90
N ASP A 69 -11.56 14.73 -2.05
CA ASP A 69 -11.56 14.83 -0.59
C ASP A 69 -10.62 13.80 0.06
N ASN A 70 -9.91 13.01 -0.74
CA ASN A 70 -8.92 12.03 -0.30
C ASN A 70 -7.75 11.97 -1.29
N ILE A 71 -6.81 12.89 -1.10
CA ILE A 71 -5.64 13.05 -1.98
C ILE A 71 -4.82 11.76 -1.99
N ARG A 72 -4.66 11.14 -0.81
CA ARG A 72 -3.89 9.91 -0.66
C ARG A 72 -4.44 8.77 -1.53
N LEU A 73 -5.76 8.56 -1.50
CA LEU A 73 -6.43 7.54 -2.29
C LEU A 73 -6.29 7.81 -3.80
N TYR A 74 -6.49 9.06 -4.22
CA TYR A 74 -6.35 9.49 -5.61
C TYR A 74 -4.93 9.22 -6.15
N LEU A 75 -3.90 9.61 -5.40
CA LEU A 75 -2.51 9.41 -5.77
C LEU A 75 -2.14 7.93 -5.81
N PHE A 76 -2.57 7.16 -4.81
CA PHE A 76 -2.28 5.73 -4.72
C PHE A 76 -2.89 4.95 -5.89
N ARG A 77 -4.16 5.21 -6.21
CA ARG A 77 -4.83 4.61 -7.36
C ARG A 77 -4.13 4.96 -8.67
N SER A 78 -3.68 6.21 -8.80
CA SER A 78 -3.00 6.69 -10.00
C SER A 78 -1.61 6.05 -10.17
N VAL A 79 -0.79 6.01 -9.11
CA VAL A 79 0.55 5.38 -9.18
C VAL A 79 0.44 3.88 -9.42
N ARG A 80 -0.51 3.19 -8.77
CA ARG A 80 -0.74 1.75 -8.95
C ARG A 80 -1.02 1.42 -10.42
N ARG A 81 -1.92 2.20 -11.04
CA ARG A 81 -2.27 2.01 -12.46
C ARG A 81 -1.05 2.25 -13.35
N SER A 82 -0.26 3.28 -13.10
CA SER A 82 0.95 3.57 -13.88
C SER A 82 2.01 2.48 -13.70
N LEU A 83 2.22 2.02 -12.47
CA LEU A 83 3.13 0.92 -12.14
C LEU A 83 2.75 -0.36 -12.87
N PHE A 84 1.48 -0.78 -12.77
CA PHE A 84 1.02 -2.00 -13.42
C PHE A 84 1.08 -1.89 -14.94
N LYS A 85 0.81 -0.71 -15.49
CA LYS A 85 1.02 -0.45 -16.91
C LYS A 85 2.48 -0.61 -17.30
N ALA A 86 3.43 -0.09 -16.51
CA ALA A 86 4.86 -0.21 -16.79
C ALA A 86 5.36 -1.66 -16.65
N LEU A 87 4.95 -2.36 -15.59
CA LEU A 87 5.31 -3.77 -15.37
C LEU A 87 4.73 -4.68 -16.47
N ASN A 88 3.49 -4.44 -16.89
CA ASN A 88 2.85 -5.21 -17.96
C ASN A 88 3.37 -4.85 -19.36
N ALA A 89 3.77 -3.59 -19.59
CA ALA A 89 4.40 -3.17 -20.84
C ALA A 89 5.75 -3.88 -21.05
N ASN A 90 6.47 -4.19 -19.98
CA ASN A 90 7.67 -5.03 -20.04
C ASN A 90 7.37 -6.53 -20.29
N GLN A 91 6.10 -6.95 -20.24
CA GLN A 91 5.69 -8.36 -20.38
C GLN A 91 4.88 -8.66 -21.65
N TYR A 92 4.44 -7.66 -22.43
CA TYR A 92 3.59 -7.78 -23.63
C TYR A 92 2.83 -9.10 -23.81
N LYS A 93 1.59 -9.16 -23.29
CA LYS A 93 0.44 -9.67 -24.05
C LYS A 93 -0.86 -9.13 -23.48
N VAL A 94 -1.58 -8.46 -24.37
CA VAL A 94 -2.95 -7.98 -24.21
C VAL A 94 -3.87 -9.20 -24.10
N THR A 95 -4.30 -9.54 -22.88
CA THR A 95 -5.52 -10.33 -22.67
C THR A 95 -6.05 -10.05 -21.26
N ASP A 96 -7.30 -9.60 -21.23
CA ASP A 96 -8.21 -9.48 -20.10
C ASP A 96 -7.85 -8.55 -18.94
N LEU A 97 -8.55 -7.41 -18.95
CA LEU A 97 -8.70 -6.40 -17.91
C LEU A 97 -9.26 -6.93 -16.57
N PHE A 98 -9.37 -8.25 -16.39
CA PHE A 98 -9.90 -8.86 -15.18
C PHE A 98 -9.01 -9.92 -14.53
N ASP A 99 -7.91 -10.36 -15.15
CA ASP A 99 -6.84 -11.08 -14.43
C ASP A 99 -5.53 -11.17 -15.23
N PRO A 100 -4.69 -10.12 -15.27
CA PRO A 100 -3.29 -10.30 -15.63
C PRO A 100 -2.56 -10.82 -14.38
N VAL A 101 -1.69 -11.82 -14.57
CA VAL A 101 -0.70 -12.31 -13.59
C VAL A 101 -0.34 -11.20 -12.61
N ASN A 102 -0.86 -11.25 -11.38
CA ASN A 102 -0.62 -10.18 -10.42
C ASN A 102 0.90 -10.15 -10.18
N PRO A 103 1.59 -9.02 -10.45
CA PRO A 103 3.04 -8.97 -10.33
C PRO A 103 3.46 -9.40 -8.93
N ALA A 104 4.61 -10.06 -8.82
CA ALA A 104 5.12 -10.51 -7.54
C ALA A 104 5.17 -9.35 -6.54
N PHE A 105 4.56 -9.56 -5.38
CA PHE A 105 4.51 -8.63 -4.27
C PHE A 105 5.48 -9.11 -3.19
N HIS A 106 6.59 -8.41 -3.07
CA HIS A 106 7.63 -8.67 -2.10
C HIS A 106 7.29 -8.04 -0.76
N PHE A 107 7.12 -8.88 0.25
CA PHE A 107 6.97 -8.44 1.62
C PHE A 107 8.32 -8.59 2.32
N ASP A 108 9.14 -7.53 2.30
CA ASP A 108 10.50 -7.56 2.85
C ASP A 108 10.57 -8.07 4.29
N GLU A 109 11.56 -8.92 4.56
CA GLU A 109 11.96 -9.41 5.88
C GLU A 109 12.76 -8.39 6.70
N SER A 110 13.02 -7.18 6.18
CA SER A 110 13.79 -6.16 6.89
C SER A 110 12.97 -5.60 8.05
N VAL A 111 12.90 -6.37 9.13
CA VAL A 111 12.77 -5.88 10.49
C VAL A 111 13.73 -4.70 10.59
N ASP A 112 13.19 -3.52 10.86
CA ASP A 112 14.02 -2.37 11.22
C ASP A 112 15.03 -2.85 12.29
N PRO A 113 16.35 -2.70 12.12
CA PRO A 113 17.33 -3.15 13.10
C PRO A 113 17.12 -2.54 14.50
N ASN A 114 16.25 -1.54 14.65
CA ASN A 114 15.78 -1.03 15.94
C ASN A 114 14.64 -1.83 16.60
N TYR A 115 14.12 -2.90 15.97
CA TYR A 115 13.17 -3.82 16.59
C TYR A 115 13.91 -4.76 17.55
N GLY A 116 14.32 -4.18 18.69
CA GLY A 116 14.58 -4.81 19.99
C GLY A 116 15.49 -6.04 20.04
N GLU A 117 16.39 -6.05 21.01
CA GLU A 117 17.16 -7.22 21.48
C GLU A 117 16.28 -8.39 22.00
N ASP A 118 14.96 -8.36 21.80
CA ASP A 118 14.02 -9.40 22.19
C ASP A 118 13.94 -10.50 21.11
N GLU A 119 14.66 -11.60 21.33
CA GLU A 119 14.63 -12.79 20.47
C GLU A 119 13.21 -13.30 20.16
N ASP A 120 12.29 -13.15 21.11
CA ASP A 120 10.90 -13.60 21.00
C ASP A 120 10.08 -12.76 20.01
N ASN A 121 10.35 -11.45 19.92
CA ASN A 121 9.73 -10.58 18.92
C ASN A 121 10.27 -10.88 17.53
N ASN A 122 11.58 -11.13 17.41
CA ASN A 122 12.20 -11.51 16.16
C ASN A 122 11.70 -12.87 15.63
N LYS A 123 11.49 -13.86 16.50
CA LYS A 123 10.85 -15.13 16.13
C LYS A 123 9.42 -14.91 15.61
N THR A 124 8.64 -14.09 16.30
CA THR A 124 7.26 -13.77 15.92
C THR A 124 7.18 -13.06 14.57
N LEU A 125 8.09 -12.12 14.31
CA LEU A 125 8.21 -11.41 13.02
C LEU A 125 8.59 -12.35 11.88
N LYS A 126 9.55 -13.26 12.10
CA LYS A 126 9.92 -14.27 11.09
C LYS A 126 8.73 -15.16 10.70
N ILE A 127 7.95 -15.61 11.68
CA ILE A 127 6.73 -16.41 11.42
C ILE A 127 5.72 -15.57 10.64
N LEU A 128 5.51 -14.29 11.01
CA LEU A 128 4.63 -13.38 10.27
C LEU A 128 5.04 -13.23 8.81
N PHE A 129 6.31 -12.94 8.56
CA PHE A 129 6.82 -12.75 7.21
C PHE A 129 6.71 -14.04 6.39
N LYS A 130 7.04 -15.19 6.96
CA LYS A 130 6.87 -16.50 6.33
C LYS A 130 5.41 -16.73 5.94
N SER A 131 4.47 -16.52 6.87
CA SER A 131 3.04 -16.68 6.62
C SER A 131 2.52 -15.75 5.54
N VAL A 132 2.88 -14.47 5.60
CA VAL A 132 2.47 -13.48 4.59
C VAL A 132 3.06 -13.82 3.23
N ASN A 133 4.32 -14.23 3.17
CA ASN A 133 4.96 -14.62 1.91
C ASN A 133 4.37 -15.90 1.29
N GLY A 134 3.74 -16.76 2.09
CA GLY A 134 2.97 -17.93 1.63
C GLY A 134 1.56 -17.61 1.10
N LEU A 135 1.07 -16.37 1.26
CA LEU A 135 -0.23 -15.97 0.70
C LEU A 135 -0.16 -15.78 -0.83
N GLY A 136 -1.31 -15.74 -1.50
CA GLY A 136 -1.36 -15.29 -2.89
C GLY A 136 -1.07 -13.79 -3.02
N GLU A 137 -0.53 -13.35 -4.16
CA GLU A 137 -0.09 -11.95 -4.36
C GLU A 137 -1.18 -10.91 -4.05
N ARG A 138 -2.43 -11.21 -4.42
CA ARG A 138 -3.57 -10.32 -4.14
C ARG A 138 -3.91 -10.24 -2.65
N GLN A 139 -3.70 -11.32 -1.91
CA GLN A 139 -3.86 -11.34 -0.46
C GLN A 139 -2.75 -10.53 0.21
N LYS A 140 -1.48 -10.71 -0.21
CA LYS A 140 -0.35 -9.91 0.29
C LYS A 140 -0.59 -8.43 0.10
N GLU A 141 -0.97 -8.02 -1.11
CA GLU A 141 -1.25 -6.63 -1.42
C GLU A 141 -2.38 -6.07 -0.53
N MET A 142 -3.51 -6.78 -0.40
CA MET A 142 -4.62 -6.30 0.44
C MET A 142 -4.23 -6.20 1.93
N ILE A 143 -3.42 -7.13 2.45
CA ILE A 143 -2.86 -7.06 3.80
C ILE A 143 -1.96 -5.84 3.94
N TYR A 144 -1.06 -5.60 2.98
CA TYR A 144 -0.22 -4.42 2.97
C TYR A 144 -1.04 -3.13 2.95
N MET A 145 -2.02 -3.02 2.05
CA MET A 145 -2.89 -1.86 1.98
C MET A 145 -3.66 -1.62 3.28
N LYS A 146 -4.18 -2.69 3.89
CA LYS A 146 -4.99 -2.62 5.11
C LYS A 146 -4.18 -2.21 6.33
N TYR A 147 -3.01 -2.81 6.51
CA TYR A 147 -2.28 -2.73 7.77
C TYR A 147 -1.00 -1.89 7.73
N PHE A 148 -0.40 -1.72 6.55
CA PHE A 148 0.83 -0.93 6.36
C PHE A 148 0.52 0.41 5.68
N SER A 149 -0.43 0.42 4.76
CA SER A 149 -0.93 1.66 4.16
C SER A 149 -2.10 2.27 4.92
N GLY A 150 -2.72 1.55 5.86
CA GLY A 150 -3.83 2.07 6.67
C GLY A 150 -5.12 2.37 5.90
N PHE A 151 -5.30 1.80 4.71
CA PHE A 151 -6.55 1.93 3.97
C PHE A 151 -7.68 1.13 4.63
N ASN A 152 -8.90 1.67 4.59
CA ASN A 152 -10.08 0.92 4.97
C ASN A 152 -10.56 0.02 3.81
N SER A 153 -11.44 -0.94 4.10
CA SER A 153 -11.85 -1.92 3.10
C SER A 153 -12.65 -1.34 1.94
N LYS A 154 -13.29 -0.16 2.09
CA LYS A 154 -13.94 0.55 0.97
C LYS A 154 -12.89 1.19 0.07
N GLU A 155 -11.88 1.84 0.64
CA GLU A 155 -10.76 2.41 -0.11
C GLU A 155 -9.98 1.34 -0.88
N ILE A 156 -9.72 0.19 -0.25
CA ILE A 156 -9.07 -0.95 -0.92
C ILE A 156 -9.92 -1.44 -2.10
N ALA A 157 -11.24 -1.53 -1.93
CA ALA A 157 -12.15 -1.94 -2.98
C ALA A 157 -12.10 -0.97 -4.18
N GLU A 158 -12.08 0.33 -3.90
CA GLU A 158 -11.98 1.38 -4.92
C GLU A 158 -10.64 1.33 -5.68
N VAL A 159 -9.52 1.19 -4.98
CA VAL A 159 -8.19 1.09 -5.59
C VAL A 159 -8.07 -0.15 -6.48
N LEU A 160 -8.58 -1.28 -6.00
CA LEU A 160 -8.44 -2.57 -6.68
C LEU A 160 -9.54 -2.85 -7.71
N GLY A 161 -10.57 -1.99 -7.80
CA GLY A 161 -11.70 -2.18 -8.73
C GLY A 161 -12.53 -3.43 -8.43
N VAL A 162 -12.66 -3.83 -7.17
CA VAL A 162 -13.43 -5.01 -6.74
C VAL A 162 -14.52 -4.64 -5.75
N SER A 163 -15.44 -5.57 -5.48
CA SER A 163 -16.47 -5.34 -4.47
C SER A 163 -15.89 -5.26 -3.04
N TYR A 164 -16.53 -4.47 -2.18
CA TYR A 164 -16.24 -4.44 -0.74
C TYR A 164 -16.28 -5.84 -0.11
N GLN A 165 -17.21 -6.69 -0.55
CA GLN A 165 -17.32 -8.07 -0.07
C GLN A 165 -16.10 -8.92 -0.48
N THR A 166 -15.61 -8.75 -1.71
CA THR A 166 -14.39 -9.40 -2.19
C THR A 166 -13.20 -9.04 -1.31
N VAL A 167 -13.04 -7.76 -0.96
CA VAL A 167 -11.97 -7.31 -0.05
C VAL A 167 -12.11 -7.97 1.31
N ARG A 168 -13.32 -7.96 1.91
CA ARG A 168 -13.55 -8.59 3.23
C ARG A 168 -13.23 -10.09 3.20
N ASN A 169 -13.73 -10.81 2.21
CA ASN A 169 -13.51 -12.25 2.10
C ASN A 169 -12.02 -12.57 1.92
N THR A 170 -11.32 -11.81 1.08
CA THR A 170 -9.89 -11.98 0.82
C THR A 170 -9.06 -11.71 2.08
N LEU A 171 -9.33 -10.61 2.78
CA LEU A 171 -8.68 -10.28 4.05
C LEU A 171 -8.96 -11.33 5.14
N CYS A 172 -10.22 -11.76 5.29
CA CYS A 172 -10.58 -12.80 6.25
C CYS A 172 -9.85 -14.12 5.96
N ASN A 173 -9.78 -14.52 4.69
CA ASN A 173 -9.08 -15.74 4.30
C ASN A 173 -7.56 -15.63 4.52
N ALA A 174 -6.96 -14.48 4.18
CA ALA A 174 -5.54 -14.21 4.44
C ALA A 174 -5.22 -14.29 5.94
N LEU A 175 -6.03 -13.64 6.79
CA LEU A 175 -5.87 -13.68 8.24
C LEU A 175 -6.09 -15.08 8.82
N ARG A 176 -7.01 -15.87 8.25
CA ARG A 176 -7.22 -17.26 8.67
C ARG A 176 -6.00 -18.12 8.37
N ASN A 177 -5.35 -17.92 7.22
CA ASN A 177 -4.14 -18.63 6.85
C ASN A 177 -2.98 -18.23 7.77
N ILE A 178 -2.74 -16.93 7.95
CA ILE A 178 -1.71 -16.43 8.89
C ILE A 178 -1.96 -17.00 10.29
N ARG A 179 -3.22 -17.02 10.76
CA ARG A 179 -3.54 -17.56 12.07
C ARG A 179 -3.22 -19.04 12.22
N LYS A 180 -3.46 -19.87 11.19
CA LYS A 180 -3.15 -21.30 11.23
C LYS A 180 -1.66 -21.53 11.41
N ASP A 181 -0.84 -20.85 10.61
CA ASP A 181 0.62 -20.95 10.71
C ASP A 181 1.12 -20.54 12.11
N PHE A 182 0.50 -19.51 12.71
CA PHE A 182 0.83 -19.08 14.08
C PHE A 182 0.38 -20.06 15.15
N GLU A 183 -0.75 -20.75 14.98
CA GLU A 183 -1.22 -21.77 15.93
C GLU A 183 -0.39 -23.06 15.86
N GLU A 184 0.22 -23.35 14.71
CA GLU A 184 1.17 -24.45 14.53
C GLU A 184 2.56 -24.12 15.10
N ASP A 185 3.03 -22.89 14.91
CA ASP A 185 4.40 -22.50 15.28
C ASP A 185 4.54 -21.82 16.67
N LEU A 186 3.44 -21.38 17.33
CA LEU A 186 3.49 -20.67 18.63
C LEU A 186 2.44 -21.14 19.67
N PRO A 187 2.77 -21.11 20.98
CA PRO A 187 1.83 -21.46 22.04
C PRO A 187 0.63 -20.49 22.11
N LYS A 188 -0.54 -21.03 22.49
CA LYS A 188 -1.91 -20.45 22.39
C LYS A 188 -2.15 -19.06 23.02
N GLY A 189 -1.15 -18.38 23.59
CA GLY A 189 -1.24 -17.04 24.18
C GLY A 189 -0.74 -15.88 23.30
N LYS A 190 -0.01 -16.15 22.21
CA LYS A 190 0.68 -15.10 21.42
C LYS A 190 -0.16 -14.48 20.28
N MET A 191 -1.43 -14.84 20.09
CA MET A 191 -2.30 -14.20 19.09
C MET A 191 -2.54 -12.70 19.36
N VAL A 192 -2.51 -12.28 20.63
CA VAL A 192 -2.59 -10.85 21.00
C VAL A 192 -1.43 -10.07 20.42
N VAL A 193 -0.27 -10.72 20.25
CA VAL A 193 0.94 -10.13 19.68
C VAL A 193 0.76 -9.85 18.19
N LEU A 194 0.06 -10.70 17.43
CA LEU A 194 -0.26 -10.46 16.01
C LEU A 194 -1.10 -9.18 15.82
N PHE A 195 -2.13 -8.99 16.65
CA PHE A 195 -2.95 -7.78 16.66
C PHE A 195 -2.16 -6.57 17.15
N HIS A 196 -1.27 -6.74 18.13
CA HIS A 196 -0.38 -5.68 18.59
C HIS A 196 0.58 -5.26 17.48
N PHE A 197 1.18 -6.19 16.74
CA PHE A 197 2.05 -5.92 15.60
C PHE A 197 1.33 -5.16 14.49
N PHE A 198 0.16 -5.64 14.05
CA PHE A 198 -0.62 -4.89 13.05
C PHE A 198 -1.02 -3.48 13.53
N LYS A 199 -1.19 -3.29 14.84
CA LYS A 199 -1.51 -1.98 15.44
C LYS A 199 -0.27 -1.10 15.66
N GLN A 200 0.90 -1.69 15.88
CA GLN A 200 2.17 -1.01 16.15
C GLN A 200 2.88 -0.62 14.86
N ILE A 201 2.81 -1.46 13.83
CA ILE A 201 3.32 -1.17 12.48
C ILE A 201 2.50 -0.06 11.80
N SER A 202 1.18 0.01 12.04
CA SER A 202 0.31 1.09 11.53
C SER A 202 0.63 2.48 12.13
N ARG A 203 1.55 2.60 13.09
CA ARG A 203 1.95 3.87 13.72
C ARG A 203 3.20 4.50 13.12
N TYR A 204 3.84 3.83 12.17
CA TYR A 204 4.99 4.32 11.40
C TYR A 204 4.59 4.52 9.93
#